data_AF-A0A433JZ67-F1
#
_entry.id   AF-A0A433JZ67-F1
#
_cell.length_a   1.000
_cell.length_b   1.000
_cell.length_c   1.000
_cell.angle_alpha   90.00
_cell.angle_beta   90.00
_cell.angle_gamma   90.00
#
_symmetry.space_group_name_H-M   'P 1'
#
loop_
_entity.id
_entity.type
_entity.pdbx_description
1 polymer ?
#
loop_
_entity_poly.entity_id
_entity_poly.type
_entity_poly.pdbx_seq_one_letter_code
_entity_poly.pdbx_strand_id
1 'polypeptide(L)'
;MYRRQVSASSIIQSAWDVLKGNKSMLIFPLLAFISAILIICSFTHSFTNLASFSNPSSYYEYFKLWLFYFINYFILTFFNVGLTCCALRKLQNESTTFKDGILEACKKIHLILSWSLFFASVAIIFQILEDKLSWFGKLITNIFEIAFSLASYLVTHVTHGQF
;
A
#
# COMPACT_ATOMS: atom_id res chain seq x y z
N MET A 1 38.39 8.74 15.18
CA MET A 1 37.67 8.09 14.07
C MET A 1 36.17 8.28 14.32
N TYR A 2 35.56 9.36 13.80
CA TYR A 2 34.25 9.85 14.23
C TYR A 2 33.13 9.13 13.48
N ARG A 3 32.42 8.25 14.18
CA ARG A 3 31.24 7.50 13.70
C ARG A 3 30.11 8.52 13.50
N ARG A 4 29.85 8.97 12.27
CA ARG A 4 28.68 9.81 11.94
C ARG A 4 27.43 9.02 12.33
N GLN A 5 26.78 9.41 13.42
CA GLN A 5 25.42 8.97 13.71
C GLN A 5 24.55 9.50 12.58
N VAL A 6 24.17 8.63 11.67
CA VAL A 6 23.23 8.94 10.59
C VAL A 6 21.88 9.15 11.28
N SER A 7 21.59 10.38 11.67
CA SER A 7 20.31 10.75 12.29
C SER A 7 19.19 10.40 11.32
N ALA A 8 18.06 9.90 11.82
CA ALA A 8 16.87 9.64 11.00
C ALA A 8 16.51 10.87 10.15
N SER A 9 16.70 12.07 10.68
CA SER A 9 16.52 13.32 9.96
C SER A 9 17.44 13.47 8.74
N SER A 10 18.69 13.00 8.82
CA SER A 10 19.64 13.05 7.70
C SER A 10 19.32 12.03 6.61
N ILE A 11 18.75 10.87 6.96
CA ILE A 11 18.23 9.90 5.99
C ILE A 11 16.98 10.45 5.32
N ILE A 12 16.08 11.03 6.09
CA ILE A 12 14.86 11.66 5.58
C ILE A 12 15.23 12.83 4.66
N GLN A 13 16.19 13.67 5.03
CA GLN A 13 16.67 14.78 4.19
C GLN A 13 17.35 14.27 2.92
N SER A 14 18.17 13.22 3.00
CA SER A 14 18.82 12.64 1.82
C SER A 14 17.79 12.00 0.88
N ALA A 15 16.83 11.24 1.41
CA ALA A 15 15.72 10.69 0.65
C ALA A 15 14.84 11.81 0.05
N TRP A 16 14.61 12.88 0.82
CA TRP A 16 13.86 14.05 0.39
C TRP A 16 14.58 14.81 -0.72
N ASP A 17 15.89 15.01 -0.65
CA ASP A 17 16.65 15.67 -1.71
C ASP A 17 16.71 14.82 -2.99
N VAL A 18 16.82 13.50 -2.87
CA VAL A 18 16.72 12.55 -3.99
C VAL A 18 15.31 12.57 -4.62
N LEU A 19 14.27 12.64 -3.80
CA LEU A 19 12.86 12.74 -4.23
C LEU A 19 12.56 14.09 -4.88
N LYS A 20 13.05 15.19 -4.30
CA LYS A 20 12.85 16.57 -4.77
C LYS A 20 13.61 16.82 -6.07
N GLY A 21 14.78 16.19 -6.24
CA GLY A 21 15.51 16.13 -7.50
C GLY A 21 14.76 15.40 -8.62
N ASN A 22 13.78 14.55 -8.31
CA ASN A 22 13.06 13.72 -9.28
C ASN A 22 11.54 13.83 -9.13
N LYS A 23 10.98 15.03 -9.41
CA LYS A 23 9.53 15.31 -9.37
C LYS A 23 8.67 14.28 -10.11
N SER A 24 9.17 13.64 -11.17
CA SER A 24 8.39 12.67 -11.96
C SER A 24 8.04 11.38 -11.21
N MET A 25 8.77 11.02 -10.15
CA MET A 25 8.53 9.77 -9.41
C MET A 25 7.45 9.94 -8.34
N LEU A 26 7.36 11.12 -7.72
CA LEU A 26 6.35 11.45 -6.70
C LEU A 26 4.92 11.52 -7.24
N ILE A 27 4.76 11.65 -8.56
CA ILE A 27 3.44 11.72 -9.19
C ILE A 27 2.70 10.38 -9.05
N PHE A 28 3.40 9.23 -9.07
CA PHE A 28 2.75 7.92 -8.94
C PHE A 28 2.08 7.71 -7.57
N PRO A 29 2.78 7.87 -6.41
CA PRO A 29 2.15 7.77 -5.10
C PRO A 29 1.04 8.82 -4.90
N LEU A 30 1.26 10.05 -5.35
CA LEU A 30 0.28 11.13 -5.19
C LEU A 30 -1.01 10.83 -5.95
N LEU A 31 -0.90 10.37 -7.20
CA LEU A 31 -2.06 10.03 -8.02
C LEU A 31 -2.78 8.79 -7.47
N ALA A 32 -2.04 7.79 -6.99
CA ALA A 32 -2.62 6.64 -6.29
C ALA A 32 -3.42 7.05 -5.06
N PHE A 33 -2.88 7.96 -4.25
CA PHE A 33 -3.54 8.48 -3.05
C PHE A 33 -4.82 9.27 -3.39
N ILE A 34 -4.74 10.15 -4.40
CA ILE A 34 -5.91 10.91 -4.88
C ILE A 34 -6.99 9.97 -5.41
N SER A 35 -6.61 8.97 -6.22
CA SER A 35 -7.54 7.97 -6.73
C SER A 35 -8.17 7.14 -5.60
N ALA A 36 -7.40 6.74 -4.58
CA ALA A 36 -7.93 6.04 -3.42
C ALA A 36 -8.97 6.90 -2.66
N ILE A 37 -8.68 8.18 -2.43
CA ILE A 37 -9.64 9.11 -1.81
C ILE A 37 -10.91 9.24 -2.64
N LEU A 38 -10.80 9.40 -3.97
CA LEU A 38 -11.95 9.50 -4.86
C LEU A 38 -12.85 8.25 -4.79
N ILE A 39 -12.25 7.07 -4.71
CA ILE A 39 -12.99 5.81 -4.56
C ILE A 39 -13.67 5.75 -3.21
N ILE A 40 -12.95 6.07 -2.13
CA ILE A 40 -13.53 6.13 -0.79
C ILE A 40 -14.72 7.09 -0.79
N CYS A 41 -14.58 8.31 -1.30
CA CYS A 41 -15.68 9.27 -1.39
C CYS A 41 -16.87 8.75 -2.21
N SER A 42 -16.63 8.11 -3.36
CA SER A 42 -17.70 7.55 -4.19
C SER A 42 -18.46 6.42 -3.50
N PHE A 43 -17.74 5.53 -2.81
CA PHE A 43 -18.36 4.41 -2.12
C PHE A 43 -19.02 4.83 -0.81
N THR A 44 -18.46 5.78 -0.05
CA THR A 44 -19.12 6.35 1.14
C THR A 44 -20.43 7.04 0.77
N HIS A 45 -20.53 7.65 -0.41
CA HIS A 45 -21.80 8.17 -0.92
C HIS A 45 -22.79 7.05 -1.31
N SER A 46 -22.28 5.92 -1.81
CA SER A 46 -23.09 4.75 -2.20
C SER A 46 -23.56 3.91 -1.00
N PHE A 47 -22.80 3.88 0.09
CA PHE A 47 -23.22 3.30 1.36
C PHE A 47 -24.11 4.31 2.09
N THR A 48 -25.42 4.04 2.12
CA THR A 48 -26.42 4.88 2.80
C THR A 48 -26.15 5.06 4.29
N ASN A 49 -25.34 4.18 4.90
CA ASN A 49 -24.92 4.27 6.28
C ASN A 49 -23.50 3.70 6.44
N LEU A 50 -22.63 4.35 7.23
CA LEU A 50 -21.29 3.82 7.55
C LEU A 50 -21.38 2.44 8.23
N ALA A 51 -22.48 2.17 8.93
CA ALA A 51 -22.75 0.87 9.55
C ALA A 51 -22.82 -0.29 8.55
N SER A 52 -23.29 -0.04 7.31
CA SER A 52 -23.33 -1.07 6.25
C SER A 52 -21.93 -1.46 5.74
N PHE A 53 -20.91 -0.63 5.99
CA PHE A 53 -19.52 -0.98 5.69
C PHE A 53 -18.95 -1.95 6.73
N SER A 54 -19.29 -1.75 8.00
CA SER A 54 -18.79 -2.57 9.11
C SER A 54 -19.58 -3.84 9.34
N ASN A 55 -20.85 -3.89 8.95
CA ASN A 55 -21.69 -5.07 9.14
C ASN A 55 -22.57 -5.30 7.91
N PRO A 56 -21.98 -5.77 6.80
CA PRO A 56 -22.72 -6.09 5.59
C PRO A 56 -23.76 -7.19 5.87
N SER A 57 -25.03 -6.84 5.66
CA SER A 57 -26.19 -7.67 6.00
C SER A 57 -26.75 -8.45 4.82
N SER A 58 -26.51 -7.96 3.60
CA SER A 58 -27.05 -8.51 2.35
C SER A 58 -25.94 -8.93 1.40
N TYR A 59 -26.20 -9.94 0.56
CA TYR A 59 -25.27 -10.39 -0.48
C TYR A 59 -24.82 -9.23 -1.41
N TYR A 60 -25.73 -8.30 -1.68
CA TYR A 60 -25.42 -7.10 -2.46
C TYR A 60 -24.39 -6.18 -1.78
N GLU A 61 -24.41 -6.07 -0.44
CA GLU A 61 -23.44 -5.27 0.31
C GLU A 61 -22.06 -5.92 0.32
N TYR A 62 -21.98 -7.24 0.50
CA TYR A 62 -20.72 -7.99 0.34
C TYR A 62 -20.12 -7.83 -1.04
N PHE A 63 -20.94 -7.88 -2.10
CA PHE A 63 -20.46 -7.68 -3.46
C PHE A 63 -19.92 -6.25 -3.67
N LYS A 64 -20.61 -5.22 -3.16
CA LYS A 64 -20.11 -3.83 -3.20
C LYS A 64 -18.79 -3.68 -2.44
N LEU A 65 -18.67 -4.29 -1.26
CA LEU A 65 -17.46 -4.26 -0.45
C LEU A 65 -16.29 -4.97 -1.16
N TRP A 66 -16.56 -6.12 -1.78
CA TRP A 66 -15.58 -6.83 -2.59
C TRP A 66 -15.11 -5.98 -3.78
N LEU A 67 -16.04 -5.35 -4.49
CA LEU A 67 -15.75 -4.48 -5.61
C LEU A 67 -14.93 -3.25 -5.17
N PHE A 68 -15.26 -2.67 -4.02
CA PHE A 68 -14.48 -1.60 -3.41
C PHE A 68 -13.03 -2.02 -3.15
N TYR A 69 -12.81 -3.16 -2.49
CA TYR A 69 -11.46 -3.67 -2.25
C TYR A 69 -10.73 -3.97 -3.55
N PHE A 70 -11.40 -4.63 -4.51
CA PHE A 70 -10.84 -4.94 -5.82
C PHE A 70 -10.33 -3.70 -6.55
N ILE A 71 -11.16 -2.65 -6.67
CA ILE A 71 -10.78 -1.42 -7.37
C ILE A 71 -9.62 -0.73 -6.63
N ASN A 72 -9.66 -0.65 -5.30
CA ASN A 72 -8.57 -0.04 -4.52
C ASN A 72 -7.25 -0.79 -4.71
N TYR A 73 -7.26 -2.12 -4.57
CA TYR A 73 -6.05 -2.94 -4.78
C TYR A 73 -5.54 -2.84 -6.21
N PHE A 74 -6.44 -2.77 -7.19
CA PHE A 74 -6.08 -2.60 -8.60
C PHE A 74 -5.34 -1.29 -8.84
N ILE A 75 -5.91 -0.16 -8.40
CA ILE A 75 -5.30 1.15 -8.61
C ILE A 75 -3.97 1.27 -7.85
N LEU A 76 -3.95 0.84 -6.58
CA LEU A 76 -2.75 0.91 -5.75
C LEU A 76 -1.62 0.08 -6.36
N THR A 77 -1.91 -1.15 -6.78
CA THR A 77 -0.93 -2.04 -7.42
C THR A 77 -0.49 -1.48 -8.77
N PHE A 78 -1.40 -0.93 -9.57
CA PHE A 78 -1.08 -0.34 -10.87
C PHE A 78 -0.06 0.79 -10.76
N PHE A 79 -0.30 1.76 -9.86
CA PHE A 79 0.64 2.86 -9.65
C PHE A 79 1.93 2.40 -8.98
N ASN A 80 1.89 1.40 -8.09
CA ASN A 80 3.08 0.81 -7.49
C ASN A 80 3.96 0.10 -8.53
N VAL A 81 3.36 -0.62 -9.49
CA VAL A 81 4.10 -1.24 -10.60
C VAL A 81 4.75 -0.15 -11.46
N GLY A 82 4.01 0.91 -11.81
CA GLY A 82 4.56 2.04 -12.56
C GLY A 82 5.71 2.74 -11.85
N LEU A 83 5.58 2.98 -10.54
CA LEU A 83 6.62 3.55 -9.70
C LEU A 83 7.86 2.64 -9.65
N THR A 84 7.66 1.35 -9.47
CA THR A 84 8.75 0.35 -9.38
C THR A 84 9.50 0.26 -10.71
N CYS A 85 8.79 0.24 -11.85
CA CYS A 85 9.42 0.26 -13.17
C CYS A 85 10.26 1.53 -13.38
N CYS A 86 9.74 2.71 -13.03
CA CYS A 86 10.49 3.96 -13.08
C CYS A 86 11.71 3.93 -12.15
N ALA A 87 11.57 3.41 -10.93
CA ALA A 87 12.66 3.28 -9.97
C ALA A 87 13.78 2.38 -10.49
N LEU A 88 13.44 1.21 -11.02
CA LEU A 88 14.40 0.26 -11.57
C LEU A 88 15.18 0.83 -12.76
N ARG A 89 14.49 1.48 -13.70
CA ARG A 89 15.13 2.11 -14.88
C ARG A 89 16.02 3.29 -14.49
N LYS A 90 15.63 4.03 -13.45
CA LYS A 90 16.46 5.12 -12.91
C LYS A 90 17.74 4.61 -12.26
N LEU A 91 17.69 3.47 -11.55
CA LEU A 91 18.88 2.81 -11.01
C LEU A 91 19.84 2.36 -12.12
N GLN A 92 19.34 2.13 -13.33
CA GLN A 92 20.13 1.82 -14.53
C GLN A 92 20.64 3.08 -15.26
N ASN A 93 20.48 4.27 -14.68
CA ASN A 93 20.81 5.57 -15.27
C ASN A 93 20.03 5.92 -16.56
N GLU A 94 18.87 5.29 -16.80
CA GLU A 94 18.00 5.66 -17.92
C GLU A 94 17.16 6.92 -17.61
N SER A 95 16.84 7.70 -18.65
CA SER A 95 15.86 8.77 -18.55
C SER A 95 14.45 8.18 -18.49
N THR A 96 13.77 8.33 -17.37
CA THR A 96 12.42 7.78 -17.15
C THR A 96 11.37 8.87 -17.10
N THR A 97 10.28 8.74 -17.85
CA THR A 97 9.13 9.63 -17.79
C THR A 97 7.94 8.93 -17.14
N PHE A 98 7.01 9.69 -16.54
CA PHE A 98 5.74 9.17 -16.03
C PHE A 98 4.98 8.29 -17.06
N LYS A 99 4.98 8.69 -18.33
CA LYS A 99 4.35 7.95 -19.43
C LYS A 99 4.93 6.54 -19.58
N ASP A 100 6.24 6.37 -19.40
CA ASP A 100 6.89 5.07 -19.54
C ASP A 100 6.46 4.12 -18.43
N GLY A 101 6.36 4.62 -17.19
CA GLY A 101 5.87 3.82 -16.06
C GLY A 101 4.41 3.39 -16.24
N ILE A 102 3.55 4.27 -16.75
CA ILE A 102 2.15 3.94 -17.06
C ILE A 102 2.07 2.90 -18.18
N LEU A 103 2.86 3.05 -19.24
CA LEU A 103 2.88 2.12 -20.36
C LEU A 103 3.35 0.72 -19.93
N GLU A 104 4.40 0.65 -19.09
CA GLU A 104 4.86 -0.62 -18.50
C GLU A 104 3.83 -1.24 -17.55
N ALA A 105 3.13 -0.44 -16.74
CA ALA A 105 2.05 -0.94 -15.91
C ALA A 105 0.89 -1.49 -16.77
N CYS A 106 0.52 -0.82 -17.86
CA CYS A 106 -0.49 -1.29 -18.81
C CYS A 106 -0.11 -2.61 -19.48
N LYS A 107 1.18 -2.83 -19.83
CA LYS A 107 1.63 -4.13 -20.35
C LYS A 107 1.37 -5.29 -19.38
N LYS A 108 1.43 -5.00 -18.08
CA LYS A 108 1.23 -5.98 -16.99
C LYS A 108 -0.18 -5.95 -16.40
N ILE A 109 -1.14 -5.31 -17.07
CA ILE A 109 -2.50 -5.12 -16.52
C ILE A 109 -3.19 -6.45 -16.18
N HIS A 110 -2.98 -7.49 -16.97
CA HIS A 110 -3.52 -8.84 -16.72
C HIS A 110 -2.98 -9.45 -15.42
N LEU A 111 -1.70 -9.22 -15.13
CA LEU A 111 -1.06 -9.67 -13.88
C LEU A 111 -1.59 -8.86 -12.69
N ILE A 112 -1.73 -7.54 -12.86
CA ILE A 112 -2.28 -6.64 -11.84
C ILE A 112 -3.72 -7.03 -11.53
N LEU A 113 -4.56 -7.28 -12.54
CA LEU A 113 -5.94 -7.74 -12.35
C LEU A 113 -6.01 -9.04 -11.56
N SER A 114 -5.19 -10.03 -11.93
CA SER A 114 -5.15 -11.33 -11.23
C SER A 114 -4.72 -11.17 -9.77
N TRP A 115 -3.72 -10.33 -9.53
CA TRP A 115 -3.25 -10.01 -8.18
C TRP A 115 -4.34 -9.32 -7.36
N SER A 116 -4.99 -8.30 -7.92
CA SER A 116 -6.03 -7.55 -7.21
C SER A 116 -7.27 -8.40 -6.93
N LEU A 117 -7.64 -9.31 -7.84
CA LEU A 117 -8.71 -10.28 -7.60
C LEU A 117 -8.39 -11.21 -6.43
N PHE A 118 -7.16 -11.72 -6.37
CA PHE A 118 -6.71 -12.55 -5.27
C PHE A 118 -6.80 -11.79 -3.94
N PHE A 119 -6.23 -10.59 -3.86
CA PHE A 119 -6.25 -9.77 -2.64
C PHE A 119 -7.64 -9.35 -2.22
N ALA A 120 -8.51 -8.99 -3.16
CA ALA A 120 -9.90 -8.65 -2.84
C ALA A 120 -10.68 -9.85 -2.30
N SER A 121 -10.44 -11.04 -2.85
CA SER A 121 -11.07 -12.27 -2.39
C SER A 121 -10.58 -12.64 -0.99
N VAL A 122 -9.28 -12.56 -0.76
CA VAL A 122 -8.69 -12.74 0.58
C VAL A 122 -9.27 -11.72 1.55
N ALA A 123 -9.33 -10.43 1.19
CA ALA A 123 -9.87 -9.39 2.06
C ALA A 123 -11.32 -9.68 2.51
N ILE A 124 -12.19 -10.13 1.60
CA ILE A 124 -13.57 -10.50 1.96
C ILE A 124 -13.63 -11.76 2.81
N ILE A 125 -12.79 -12.76 2.54
CA ILE A 125 -12.72 -13.96 3.39
C ILE A 125 -12.34 -13.55 4.81
N PHE A 126 -11.34 -12.68 4.97
CA PHE A 126 -10.94 -12.14 6.27
C PHE A 126 -12.07 -11.35 6.93
N GLN A 127 -12.77 -10.47 6.20
CA GLN A 127 -13.91 -9.73 6.73
C GLN A 127 -15.00 -10.66 7.27
N ILE A 128 -15.38 -11.68 6.49
CA ILE A 128 -16.39 -12.66 6.91
C ILE A 128 -15.92 -13.43 8.15
N LEU A 129 -14.64 -13.80 8.21
CA LEU A 129 -14.07 -14.47 9.39
C LEU A 129 -14.09 -13.57 10.62
N GLU A 130 -13.76 -12.28 10.47
CA GLU A 130 -13.75 -11.31 11.56
C GLU A 130 -15.16 -11.05 12.10
N ASP A 131 -16.16 -10.92 11.21
CA ASP A 131 -17.57 -10.76 11.58
C ASP A 131 -18.10 -11.97 12.38
N LYS A 132 -17.56 -13.17 12.14
CA LYS A 132 -17.96 -14.41 12.82
C LYS A 132 -17.13 -14.72 14.07
N LEU A 133 -15.86 -14.32 14.09
CA LEU A 133 -14.92 -14.63 15.15
C LEU A 133 -14.24 -13.35 15.65
N SER A 134 -14.83 -12.73 16.68
CA SER A 134 -14.22 -11.59 17.39
C SER A 134 -12.85 -11.90 18.01
N TRP A 135 -12.52 -13.19 18.20
CA TRP A 135 -11.18 -13.64 18.60
C TRP A 135 -10.15 -13.55 17.48
N PHE A 136 -10.55 -13.73 16.22
CA PHE A 136 -9.63 -13.73 15.08
C PHE A 136 -9.01 -12.35 14.85
N GLY A 137 -9.82 -11.29 14.92
CA GLY A 137 -9.35 -9.91 14.89
C GLY A 137 -8.32 -9.63 16.00
N LYS A 138 -8.62 -10.05 17.24
CA LYS A 138 -7.70 -9.91 18.39
C LYS A 138 -6.40 -10.69 18.20
N LEU A 139 -6.45 -11.85 17.56
CA LEU A 139 -5.25 -12.65 17.31
C LEU A 139 -4.35 -11.98 16.29
N ILE A 140 -4.92 -11.42 15.22
CA ILE A 140 -4.16 -10.68 14.20
C ILE A 140 -3.51 -9.43 14.81
N THR A 141 -4.25 -8.65 15.61
CA THR A 141 -3.69 -7.45 16.25
C THR A 141 -2.55 -7.80 17.20
N ASN A 142 -2.69 -8.87 17.99
CA ASN A 142 -1.67 -9.30 18.93
C ASN A 142 -0.39 -9.78 18.22
N ILE A 143 -0.53 -10.57 17.14
CA ILE A 143 0.63 -11.02 16.37
C ILE A 143 1.33 -9.83 15.72
N PHE A 144 0.56 -8.91 15.14
CA PHE A 144 1.12 -7.73 14.49
C PHE A 144 1.87 -6.85 15.49
N GLU A 145 1.32 -6.67 16.69
CA GLU A 145 1.95 -5.91 17.77
C GLU A 145 3.26 -6.57 18.24
N ILE A 146 3.27 -7.88 18.43
CA ILE A 146 4.48 -8.64 18.80
C ILE A 146 5.53 -8.54 17.69
N ALA A 147 5.14 -8.76 16.42
CA ALA A 147 6.04 -8.68 15.29
C ALA A 147 6.63 -7.28 15.12
N PHE A 148 5.82 -6.23 15.31
CA PHE A 148 6.25 -4.84 15.23
C PHE A 148 7.21 -4.47 16.37
N SER A 149 6.92 -4.94 17.60
CA SER A 149 7.80 -4.76 18.75
C SER A 149 9.15 -5.45 18.54
N LEU A 150 9.14 -6.70 18.08
CA LEU A 150 10.35 -7.45 17.74
C LEU A 150 11.14 -6.80 16.62
N ALA A 151 10.49 -6.34 15.56
CA ALA A 151 11.16 -5.63 14.47
C ALA A 151 11.82 -4.33 14.95
N SER A 152 11.11 -3.55 15.78
CA SER A 152 11.62 -2.31 16.38
C SER A 152 12.80 -2.58 17.33
N TYR A 153 12.72 -3.65 18.11
CA TYR A 153 13.81 -4.11 18.96
C TYR A 153 15.03 -4.52 18.13
N LEU A 154 14.85 -5.30 17.05
CA LEU A 154 15.93 -5.71 16.15
C LEU A 154 16.59 -4.52 15.46
N VAL A 155 15.81 -3.54 14.99
CA VAL A 155 16.34 -2.33 14.33
C VAL A 155 17.13 -1.46 15.31
N THR A 156 16.65 -1.29 16.54
CA THR A 156 17.37 -0.52 17.57
C THR A 156 18.62 -1.26 18.06
N HIS A 157 18.54 -2.58 18.27
CA HIS A 157 19.71 -3.34 18.72
C HIS A 157 20.76 -3.56 17.63
N VAL A 158 20.38 -3.81 16.37
CA VAL A 158 21.36 -3.92 15.28
C VAL A 158 22.11 -2.59 15.03
N THR A 159 21.49 -1.46 15.36
CA THR A 159 22.12 -0.13 15.25
C THR A 159 22.98 0.24 16.45
N HIS A 160 22.70 -0.32 17.65
CA HIS A 160 23.52 -0.14 18.86
C HIS A 160 24.58 -1.23 19.07
N GLY A 161 24.50 -2.36 18.37
CA GLY A 161 25.47 -3.45 18.38
C GLY A 161 26.76 -3.08 17.64
N GLN A 162 27.68 -2.41 18.34
CA GLN A 162 29.11 -2.47 18.02
C GLN A 162 29.58 -3.92 18.27
N PHE A 163 30.29 -4.50 17.31
CA PHE A 163 31.52 -5.19 17.66
C PHE A 163 32.56 -4.12 18.02
#